data_AF-A0A4R2PDL2-F1
#
_entry.id   AF-A0A4R2PDL2-F1
#
_cell.length_a   1.000
_cell.length_b   1.000
_cell.length_c   1.000
_cell.angle_alpha   90.00
_cell.angle_beta   90.00
_cell.angle_gamma   90.00
#
_symmetry.space_group_name_H-M   'P 1'
#
loop_
_entity.id
_entity.type
_entity.pdbx_description
1 polymer ?
#
loop_
_entity_poly.entity_id
_entity_poly.type
_entity_poly.pdbx_seq_one_letter_code
_entity_poly.pdbx_strand_id
1 'polypeptide(L)' 'MQSYGIIKNGDLLLSSRQLNGYKPVEYAEIPADFDQLTQYITQATPLDKGDVIFVGVEIHQLEITEGDEFGGELPI' A
#
# COMPACT_ATOMS: atom_id res chain seq x y z
N MET A 1 -3.23 10.20 13.47
CA MET A 1 -2.41 11.37 13.07
C MET A 1 -2.71 11.63 11.61
N GLN A 2 -3.02 12.86 11.21
CA GLN A 2 -3.30 13.18 9.81
C GLN A 2 -1.99 13.19 9.02
N SER A 3 -1.93 12.42 7.94
CA SER A 3 -0.81 12.44 6.99
C SER A 3 -1.13 13.37 5.82
N TYR A 4 -0.11 14.05 5.32
CA TYR A 4 -0.18 14.90 4.13
C TYR A 4 0.75 14.38 3.06
N GLY A 5 0.45 14.66 1.80
CA GLY A 5 1.19 14.14 0.67
C GLY A 5 1.22 15.10 -0.50
N ILE A 6 2.17 14.88 -1.40
CA ILE A 6 2.24 15.48 -2.72
C ILE A 6 2.74 14.43 -3.72
N ILE A 7 2.14 14.38 -4.91
CA ILE A 7 2.63 13.51 -5.98
C ILE A 7 3.69 14.27 -6.77
N LYS A 8 4.91 13.73 -6.82
CA LYS A 8 6.02 14.25 -7.64
C LYS A 8 6.62 13.13 -8.47
N ASN A 9 6.66 13.33 -9.78
CA ASN A 9 7.17 12.33 -10.74
C ASN A 9 6.47 10.95 -10.65
N GLY A 10 5.23 10.91 -10.19
CA GLY A 10 4.48 9.68 -9.95
C GLY A 10 4.63 9.10 -8.54
N ASP A 11 5.59 9.58 -7.76
CA ASP A 11 5.81 9.13 -6.38
C ASP A 11 5.02 9.97 -5.37
N LEU A 12 4.42 9.31 -4.38
CA LEU A 12 3.79 9.99 -3.25
C LEU A 12 4.84 10.30 -2.17
N LEU A 13 5.11 11.59 -1.97
CA LEU A 13 5.96 12.06 -0.88
C LEU A 13 5.10 12.42 0.33
N LEU A 14 5.29 11.71 1.44
CA LEU A 14 4.53 11.90 2.67
C LEU A 14 5.19 12.91 3.62
N SER A 15 4.36 13.61 4.39
CA SER A 15 4.75 14.50 5.48
C SER A 15 3.77 14.39 6.64
N SER A 16 4.29 14.36 7.86
CA SER A 16 3.50 14.41 9.09
C SER A 16 3.01 15.82 9.43
N ARG A 17 3.48 16.84 8.70
CA ARG A 17 3.08 18.25 8.83
C ARG A 17 2.46 18.73 7.54
N GLN A 18 1.46 19.62 7.66
CA GLN A 18 0.92 20.31 6.50
C GLN A 18 1.97 21.30 5.97
N LEU A 19 2.49 21.02 4.77
CA LEU A 19 3.42 21.87 4.05
C LEU A 19 2.68 22.55 2.88
N ASN A 20 3.21 23.66 2.39
CA ASN A 20 2.60 24.35 1.25
C ASN A 20 2.59 23.43 0.01
N GLY A 21 1.42 23.27 -0.61
CA GLY A 21 1.20 22.36 -1.74
C GLY A 21 0.96 20.90 -1.38
N TYR A 22 1.05 20.52 -0.09
CA TYR A 22 0.69 19.18 0.37
C TYR A 22 -0.81 19.12 0.69
N LYS A 23 -1.43 18.02 0.32
CA LYS A 23 -2.85 17.73 0.55
C LYS A 23 -3.01 16.63 1.59
N PRO A 24 -4.13 16.56 2.33
CA PRO A 24 -4.43 15.42 3.18
C PRO A 24 -4.38 14.12 2.36
N VAL A 25 -3.81 13.07 2.94
CA VAL A 25 -3.79 11.73 2.33
C VAL A 25 -4.87 10.89 2.99
N GLU A 26 -5.74 10.32 2.15
CA GLU A 26 -6.77 9.36 2.54
C GLU A 26 -6.38 7.98 2.02
N TYR A 27 -6.35 7.00 2.91
CA TYR A 27 -6.08 5.61 2.57
C TYR A 27 -7.39 4.86 2.48
N ALA A 28 -7.52 4.01 1.47
CA ALA A 28 -8.62 3.06 1.39
C ALA A 28 -8.61 2.12 2.59
N GLU A 29 -9.81 1.79 3.07
CA GLU A 29 -9.96 0.78 4.11
C GLU A 29 -9.66 -0.61 3.54
N ILE A 30 -9.01 -1.44 4.35
CA ILE A 30 -8.82 -2.85 4.03
C ILE A 30 -10.16 -3.55 4.20
N PRO A 31 -10.65 -4.32 3.21
CA PRO A 31 -11.90 -5.06 3.33
C PRO A 31 -11.90 -6.02 4.52
N ALA A 32 -13.04 -6.16 5.19
CA ALA A 32 -13.19 -7.02 6.36
C ALA A 32 -13.00 -8.52 6.03
N ASP A 33 -13.31 -8.92 4.80
CA ASP A 33 -13.16 -10.29 4.29
C ASP A 33 -11.73 -10.59 3.79
N PHE A 34 -10.77 -9.70 4.03
CA PHE A 34 -9.37 -9.93 3.69
C PHE A 34 -8.78 -11.06 4.53
N ASP A 35 -8.20 -12.05 3.85
CA ASP A 35 -7.55 -13.19 4.48
C ASP A 35 -6.05 -13.22 4.16
N GLN A 36 -5.23 -12.92 5.18
CA GLN A 36 -3.76 -12.90 5.07
C GLN A 36 -3.14 -14.26 4.71
N LEU A 37 -3.86 -15.37 4.91
CA LEU A 37 -3.37 -16.70 4.57
C LEU A 37 -3.46 -16.98 3.07
N THR A 38 -4.38 -16.32 2.37
CA THR A 38 -4.67 -16.57 0.96
C THR A 38 -4.49 -15.34 0.09
N GLN A 39 -4.28 -14.16 0.68
CA GLN A 39 -4.23 -12.89 -0.03
C GLN A 39 -3.13 -11.97 0.52
N TYR A 40 -2.65 -11.06 -0.33
CA TYR A 40 -1.78 -9.96 0.06
C TYR A 40 -2.30 -8.63 -0.51
N ILE A 41 -1.91 -7.53 0.14
CA ILE A 41 -2.35 -6.18 -0.21
C ILE A 41 -1.15 -5.38 -0.71
N THR A 42 -1.33 -4.69 -1.83
CA THR A 42 -0.41 -3.65 -2.29
C THR A 42 -1.12 -2.29 -2.29
N GLN A 43 -0.33 -1.21 -2.20
CA GLN A 43 -0.89 0.13 -2.35
C GLN A 43 -1.10 0.42 -3.83
N ALA A 44 -2.31 0.84 -4.18
CA ALA A 44 -2.63 1.29 -5.51
C ALA A 44 -1.88 2.60 -5.81
N THR A 45 -1.80 2.94 -7.11
CA THR A 45 -1.23 4.23 -7.53
C THR A 45 -2.00 5.39 -6.85
N PRO A 46 -1.30 6.32 -6.19
CA PRO A 46 -1.92 7.46 -5.53
C PRO A 46 -2.62 8.37 -6.56
N LEU A 47 -3.83 8.82 -6.23
CA LEU A 47 -4.65 9.63 -7.11
C LEU A 47 -4.97 10.98 -6.47
N ASP A 48 -4.63 12.07 -7.17
CA ASP A 48 -5.04 13.41 -6.76
C ASP A 48 -6.53 13.64 -7.08
N LYS A 49 -7.35 13.81 -6.05
CA LYS A 49 -8.80 14.07 -6.15
C LYS A 49 -9.14 15.57 -6.09
N GLY A 50 -8.16 16.45 -6.10
CA GLY A 50 -8.34 17.90 -5.96
C GLY A 50 -8.11 18.33 -4.52
N ASP A 51 -9.00 17.97 -3.60
CA ASP A 51 -8.90 18.36 -2.18
C ASP A 51 -7.99 17.43 -1.38
N VAL A 52 -7.91 16.16 -1.78
CA VAL A 52 -7.18 15.09 -1.09
C VAL A 52 -6.38 14.26 -2.09
N ILE A 53 -5.37 13.55 -1.59
CA ILE A 53 -4.72 12.47 -2.33
C ILE A 53 -5.27 11.17 -1.77
N PHE A 54 -5.88 10.38 -2.65
CA PHE A 54 -6.41 9.07 -2.29
C PHE A 54 -5.42 7.97 -2.64
N VAL A 55 -5.15 7.09 -1.69
CA VAL A 55 -4.30 5.91 -1.87
C VAL A 55 -5.18 4.67 -1.73
N GLY A 56 -5.47 4.04 -2.87
CA GLY A 56 -6.24 2.79 -2.90
C GLY A 56 -5.44 1.60 -2.38
N VAL A 57 -6.11 0.47 -2.22
CA VAL A 57 -5.49 -0.83 -1.97
C VAL A 57 -5.87 -1.80 -3.09
N GLU A 58 -4.91 -2.60 -3.53
CA GLU A 58 -5.14 -3.70 -4.47
C GLU A 58 -4.94 -5.02 -3.73
N ILE A 59 -5.93 -5.91 -3.83
CA ILE A 59 -5.91 -7.22 -3.19
C ILE A 59 -5.55 -8.25 -4.25
N HIS A 60 -4.54 -9.04 -3.94
CA HIS A 60 -4.03 -10.10 -4.79
C HIS A 60 -4.15 -11.43 -4.07
N GLN A 61 -4.42 -12.50 -4.82
CA GLN A 61 -4.35 -13.86 -4.31
C GLN A 61 -2.89 -14.27 -4.17
N LEU A 62 -2.55 -14.93 -3.06
CA LEU A 62 -1.28 -15.62 -2.92
C LEU A 62 -1.30 -16.84 -3.83
N GLU A 63 -0.35 -16.89 -4.74
CA GLU A 63 -0.08 -18.12 -5.50
C GLU A 63 0.66 -19.10 -4.57
N ILE A 64 -0.11 -19.87 -3.80
CA ILE A 64 0.42 -20.97 -3.00
C ILE A 64 0.73 -22.10 -3.97
N THR A 65 1.98 -22.18 -4.42
CA THR A 65 2.43 -23.32 -5.22
C THR A 65 2.68 -24.48 -4.26
N GLU A 66 1.92 -25.58 -4.38
CA GLU A 66 2.27 -26.87 -3.75
C GLU A 66 3.60 -27.34 -4.37
N GLY A 67 4.72 -26.93 -3.79
CA GLY A 67 6.04 -27.22 -4.35
C GLY A 67 7.22 -26.36 -3.86
N ASP A 68 7.02 -25.37 -3.00
CA ASP A 68 8.15 -24.71 -2.32
C ASP A 68 8.62 -25.60 -1.15
N GLU A 69 9.34 -26.68 -1.49
CA GLU A 69 10.36 -27.20 -0.60
C GLU A 69 11.23 -26.00 -0.23
N PHE A 70 11.10 -25.51 1.01
CA PHE A 70 12.12 -24.72 1.69
C PHE A 70 13.39 -25.60 1.82
N GLY A 71 14.04 -25.89 0.68
CA GLY A 71 15.32 -26.56 0.53
C GLY A 71 16.48 -25.61 0.80
N GLY A 72 16.34 -24.75 1.80
CA GLY A 72 17.48 -24.06 2.39
C GLY A 72 18.19 -25.04 3.29
N GLU A 73 19.16 -25.80 2.76
CA GLU A 73 20.16 -26.46 3.59
C GLU A 73 20.77 -25.40 4.53
N LEU A 74 20.49 -25.52 5.83
CA LEU A 74 21.21 -24.75 6.83
C LEU A 74 22.67 -25.23 6.82
N PRO A 75 23.66 -24.37 6.54
CA PRO A 75 25.05 -24.78 6.66
C PRO A 75 25.34 -25.11 8.13
N ILE A 76 25.80 -26.35 8.36
CA ILE A 76 26.32 -26.84 9.64
C ILE A 76 27.62 -26.14 10.05
#